data_AF-A0A1G7QUX6-F1
#
_entry.id   AF-A0A1G7QUX6-F1
#
_cell.length_a   1.000
_cell.length_b   1.000
_cell.length_c   1.000
_cell.angle_alpha   90.00
_cell.angle_beta   90.00
_cell.angle_gamma   90.00
#
_symmetry.space_group_name_H-M   'P 1'
#
loop_
_entity.id
_entity.type
_entity.pdbx_description
1 polymer ?
#
loop_
_entity_poly.entity_id
_entity_poly.type
_entity_poly.pdbx_seq_one_letter_code
_entity_poly.pdbx_strand_id
1 'polypeptide(L)'
;MSHAADAVKFPSYRVAAVQMAPEIGAKEANIKKSLLKIQEAAAAGAVLIVLPELCNSGYVFNSREEAFALSESVPDGPTVTAWADAAQRLGVHVAAGICERAGACLYNAAVLVGPEGYIGTFRKVHLWGEGKMPLTSSAPIVAARSATSLLSGRASLWGRRAGRWPDRPPAAQKKSFMRR
;
A
#
# COMPACT_ATOMS: atom_id res chain seq x y z
N MET A 1 25.82 46.22 0.07
CA MET A 1 24.74 45.54 0.81
C MET A 1 24.55 44.17 0.16
N SER A 2 25.02 43.10 0.81
CA SER A 2 24.93 41.74 0.25
C SER A 2 23.56 41.15 0.54
N HIS A 3 22.77 40.89 -0.50
CA HIS A 3 21.63 39.99 -0.41
C HIS A 3 22.16 38.55 -0.33
N ALA A 4 22.45 38.08 0.88
CA ALA A 4 22.49 36.64 1.12
C ALA A 4 21.04 36.17 1.05
N ALA A 5 20.68 35.46 -0.02
CA ALA A 5 19.39 34.79 -0.10
C ALA A 5 19.33 33.74 1.02
N ASP A 6 18.38 33.89 1.95
CA ASP A 6 18.14 32.87 2.97
C ASP A 6 17.81 31.55 2.26
N ALA A 7 18.72 30.58 2.37
CA ALA A 7 18.54 29.28 1.75
C ALA A 7 17.33 28.60 2.37
N VAL A 8 16.38 28.18 1.53
CA VAL A 8 15.22 27.38 1.94
C VAL A 8 15.72 26.11 2.63
N LYS A 9 15.46 25.99 3.93
CA LYS A 9 15.74 24.76 4.69
C LYS A 9 14.56 23.81 4.59
N PHE A 10 14.80 22.64 4.01
CA PHE A 10 13.84 21.54 4.05
C PHE A 10 13.99 20.77 5.37
N PRO A 11 12.88 20.27 5.93
CA PRO A 11 12.94 19.37 7.08
C PRO A 11 13.70 18.08 6.71
N SER A 12 14.48 17.56 7.66
CA SER A 12 15.16 16.27 7.53
C SER A 12 14.35 15.20 8.24
N TYR A 13 14.13 14.08 7.58
CA TYR A 13 13.41 12.92 8.13
C TYR A 13 14.26 11.66 8.01
N ARG A 14 14.25 10.85 9.07
CA ARG A 14 14.85 9.52 9.07
C ARG A 14 13.77 8.49 8.76
N VAL A 15 14.02 7.66 7.75
CA VAL A 15 13.10 6.61 7.30
C VAL A 15 13.80 5.26 7.42
N ALA A 16 13.06 4.22 7.79
CA ALA A 16 13.54 2.85 7.83
C ALA A 16 12.78 1.98 6.82
N ALA A 17 13.52 1.29 5.95
CA ALA A 17 12.99 0.20 5.13
C ALA A 17 13.34 -1.12 5.82
N VAL A 18 12.34 -1.82 6.34
CA VAL A 18 12.53 -3.04 7.12
C VAL A 18 12.53 -4.24 6.19
N GLN A 19 13.53 -5.12 6.36
CA GLN A 19 13.51 -6.45 5.80
C GLN A 19 13.21 -7.46 6.92
N MET A 20 12.18 -8.29 6.71
CA MET A 20 11.85 -9.41 7.59
C MET A 20 11.34 -10.60 6.76
N ALA A 21 11.56 -11.81 7.27
CA ALA A 21 11.02 -13.03 6.69
C ALA A 21 9.70 -13.39 7.41
N PRO A 22 8.53 -13.15 6.78
CA PRO A 22 7.26 -13.62 7.33
C PRO A 22 7.17 -15.15 7.22
N GLU A 23 6.62 -15.76 8.25
CA GLU A 23 6.27 -17.17 8.30
C GLU A 23 4.86 -17.34 7.72
N ILE A 24 4.74 -18.13 6.65
CA ILE A 24 3.45 -18.37 5.99
C ILE A 24 2.52 -19.06 7.00
N GLY A 25 1.30 -18.55 7.14
CA GLY A 25 0.30 -19.11 8.05
C GLY A 25 0.44 -18.68 9.52
N ALA A 26 1.60 -18.17 9.95
CA ALA A 26 1.88 -17.82 11.34
C ALA A 26 1.62 -16.33 11.64
N LYS A 27 0.37 -15.89 11.48
CA LYS A 27 -0.04 -14.48 11.64
C LYS A 27 0.44 -13.84 12.94
N GLU A 28 0.23 -14.49 14.07
CA GLU A 28 0.65 -13.94 15.37
C GLU A 28 2.18 -13.79 15.49
N ALA A 29 2.94 -14.77 14.97
CA ALA A 29 4.40 -14.70 14.95
C ALA A 29 4.88 -13.55 14.05
N ASN A 30 4.23 -13.35 12.91
CA ASN A 30 4.49 -12.25 12.00
C ASN A 30 4.19 -10.88 12.62
N ILE A 31 3.06 -10.74 13.33
CA ILE A 31 2.73 -9.53 14.08
C ILE A 31 3.85 -9.24 15.08
N LYS A 32 4.21 -10.21 15.94
CA LYS A 32 5.30 -10.05 16.92
C LYS A 32 6.62 -9.63 16.26
N LYS A 33 7.02 -10.31 15.19
CA LYS A 33 8.25 -10.01 14.43
C LYS A 33 8.22 -8.59 13.85
N SER A 34 7.09 -8.18 13.29
CA SER A 34 6.92 -6.82 12.74
C SER A 34 6.98 -5.74 13.83
N LEU A 35 6.37 -5.97 14.99
CA LEU A 35 6.38 -5.04 16.12
C LEU A 35 7.80 -4.84 16.67
N LEU A 36 8.58 -5.92 16.79
CA LEU A 36 10.00 -5.84 17.19
C LEU A 36 10.80 -4.97 16.22
N LYS A 37 10.60 -5.16 14.91
CA LYS A 37 11.29 -4.36 13.88
C LYS A 37 10.86 -2.89 13.88
N ILE A 38 9.58 -2.60 14.13
CA ILE A 38 9.08 -1.24 14.32
C ILE A 38 9.77 -0.58 15.52
N GLN A 39 9.85 -1.29 16.65
CA GLN A 39 10.51 -0.78 17.86
C GLN A 39 12.00 -0.51 17.63
N GLU A 40 12.73 -1.43 17.00
CA GLU A 40 14.14 -1.25 16.64
C GLU A 40 14.35 -0.01 15.76
N ALA A 41 13.53 0.16 14.72
CA ALA A 41 13.62 1.29 13.80
C ALA A 41 13.26 2.64 14.47
N ALA A 42 12.23 2.65 15.31
CA ALA A 42 11.85 3.84 16.08
C ALA A 42 12.95 4.23 17.07
N ALA A 43 13.57 3.26 17.77
CA ALA A 43 14.70 3.50 18.66
C ALA A 43 15.94 4.06 17.92
N ALA A 44 16.11 3.69 16.65
CA ALA A 44 17.10 4.28 15.76
C ALA A 44 16.70 5.67 15.22
N GLY A 45 15.59 6.24 15.66
CA GLY A 45 15.13 7.59 15.33
C GLY A 45 14.35 7.70 14.01
N ALA A 46 13.87 6.59 13.44
CA ALA A 46 13.04 6.65 12.24
C ALA A 46 11.63 7.20 12.58
N VAL A 47 11.14 8.12 11.75
CA VAL A 47 9.79 8.71 11.88
C VAL A 47 8.78 8.07 10.92
N LEU A 48 9.26 7.40 9.87
CA LEU A 48 8.49 6.57 8.96
C LEU A 48 9.19 5.22 8.82
N ILE A 49 8.43 4.15 9.02
CA ILE A 49 8.91 2.77 8.97
C ILE A 49 8.10 2.03 7.91
N VAL A 50 8.77 1.42 6.96
CA VAL A 50 8.14 0.68 5.86
C VAL A 50 8.41 -0.80 6.05
N LEU A 51 7.35 -1.59 6.24
CA LEU A 51 7.41 -3.04 6.34
C LEU A 51 7.19 -3.71 4.96
N PRO A 52 7.64 -4.97 4.79
CA PRO A 52 7.49 -5.68 3.53
C PRO A 52 6.04 -5.93 3.09
N GLU A 53 5.89 -6.28 1.82
CA GLU A 53 4.65 -6.78 1.22
C GLU A 53 4.13 -8.04 1.94
N LEU A 54 2.82 -8.08 2.21
CA LEU A 54 2.14 -9.20 2.89
C LEU A 54 2.83 -9.71 4.16
N CYS A 55 3.47 -8.83 4.92
CA CYS A 55 4.27 -9.23 6.08
C CYS A 55 3.44 -9.82 7.21
N ASN A 56 2.11 -9.66 7.21
CA ASN A 56 1.21 -10.25 8.20
C ASN A 56 0.91 -11.74 7.95
N SER A 57 0.93 -12.18 6.69
CA SER A 57 0.36 -13.46 6.25
C SER A 57 1.37 -14.38 5.55
N GLY A 58 2.43 -13.79 4.98
CA GLY A 58 3.28 -14.48 4.01
C GLY A 58 2.76 -14.29 2.58
N TYR A 59 3.62 -14.57 1.59
CA TYR A 59 3.37 -14.20 0.19
C TYR A 59 2.77 -15.32 -0.67
N VAL A 60 3.20 -16.56 -0.44
CA VAL A 60 2.85 -17.71 -1.30
C VAL A 60 1.76 -18.52 -0.62
N PHE A 61 0.53 -18.31 -1.05
CA PHE A 61 -0.62 -19.09 -0.59
C PHE A 61 -0.78 -20.35 -1.45
N ASN A 62 -1.06 -21.48 -0.80
CA ASN A 62 -1.38 -22.77 -1.40
C ASN A 62 -2.80 -22.81 -1.97
N SER A 63 -3.73 -22.05 -1.38
CA SER A 63 -5.13 -22.00 -1.81
C SER A 63 -5.80 -20.66 -1.51
N ARG A 64 -6.99 -20.45 -2.09
CA ARG A 64 -7.81 -19.28 -1.79
C ARG A 64 -8.34 -19.32 -0.36
N GLU A 65 -8.65 -20.50 0.14
CA GLU A 65 -9.15 -20.74 1.49
C GLU A 65 -8.10 -20.37 2.54
N GLU A 66 -6.83 -20.73 2.29
CA GLU A 66 -5.70 -20.34 3.13
C GLU A 66 -5.50 -18.82 3.12
N ALA A 67 -5.51 -18.19 1.93
CA ALA A 67 -5.42 -16.74 1.83
C ALA A 67 -6.58 -16.03 2.55
N PHE A 68 -7.80 -16.57 2.45
CA PHE A 68 -8.98 -16.04 3.13
C PHE A 68 -8.88 -16.17 4.65
N ALA A 69 -8.38 -17.29 5.16
CA ALA A 69 -8.16 -17.51 6.60
C ALA A 69 -7.11 -16.56 7.18
N LEU A 70 -6.07 -16.23 6.38
CA LEU A 70 -5.00 -15.33 6.78
C LEU A 70 -5.31 -13.85 6.55
N SER A 71 -6.28 -13.54 5.69
CA SER A 71 -6.70 -12.17 5.42
C SER A 71 -7.43 -11.51 6.61
N GLU A 72 -7.45 -10.18 6.61
CA GLU A 72 -8.06 -9.37 7.66
C GLU A 72 -8.85 -8.20 7.07
N SER A 73 -9.95 -7.83 7.73
CA SER A 73 -10.60 -6.55 7.43
C SER A 73 -9.68 -5.40 7.85
N VAL A 74 -9.72 -4.30 7.09
CA VAL A 74 -8.99 -3.08 7.39
C VAL A 74 -10.01 -1.96 7.61
N PRO A 75 -9.89 -1.12 8.66
CA PRO A 75 -8.78 -1.06 9.62
C PRO A 75 -8.92 -1.95 10.86
N ASP A 76 -10.06 -2.63 11.05
CA ASP A 76 -10.41 -3.25 12.35
C ASP A 76 -9.73 -4.62 12.62
N GLY A 77 -8.84 -5.05 11.73
CA GLY A 77 -8.12 -6.32 11.86
C GLY A 77 -7.00 -6.28 12.91
N PRO A 78 -6.72 -7.41 13.59
CA PRO A 78 -5.76 -7.45 14.69
C PRO A 78 -4.36 -6.98 14.32
N THR A 79 -3.92 -7.21 13.08
CA THR A 79 -2.62 -6.74 12.60
C THR A 79 -2.57 -5.21 12.53
N VAL A 80 -3.59 -4.58 11.94
CA VAL A 80 -3.65 -3.11 11.78
C VAL A 80 -3.80 -2.45 13.14
N THR A 81 -4.62 -3.00 14.04
CA THR A 81 -4.72 -2.54 15.43
C THR A 81 -3.36 -2.57 16.11
N ALA A 82 -2.63 -3.70 16.04
CA ALA A 82 -1.32 -3.82 16.68
C ALA A 82 -0.30 -2.82 16.11
N TRP A 83 -0.30 -2.58 14.80
CA TRP A 83 0.57 -1.57 14.18
C TRP A 83 0.18 -0.15 14.56
N ALA A 84 -1.12 0.17 14.61
CA ALA A 84 -1.62 1.48 15.02
C ALA A 84 -1.25 1.78 16.48
N ASP A 85 -1.42 0.82 17.39
CA ASP A 85 -1.05 0.95 18.80
C ASP A 85 0.47 1.17 18.96
N ALA A 86 1.28 0.48 18.15
CA ALA A 86 2.72 0.68 18.16
C ALA A 86 3.11 2.05 17.59
N ALA A 87 2.49 2.47 16.49
CA ALA A 87 2.71 3.78 15.87
C ALA A 87 2.36 4.92 16.83
N GLN A 88 1.22 4.83 17.53
CA GLN A 88 0.81 5.76 18.57
C GLN A 88 1.80 5.81 19.73
N ARG A 89 2.13 4.65 20.31
CA ARG A 89 3.05 4.58 21.47
C ARG A 89 4.45 5.11 21.16
N LEU A 90 4.93 4.90 19.94
CA LEU A 90 6.29 5.27 19.53
C LEU A 90 6.35 6.65 18.85
N GLY A 91 5.20 7.27 18.53
CA GLY A 91 5.15 8.55 17.82
C GLY A 91 5.68 8.49 16.38
N VAL A 92 5.45 7.36 15.68
CA VAL A 92 5.97 7.11 14.32
C VAL A 92 4.84 6.81 13.34
N HIS A 93 5.17 6.85 12.05
CA HIS A 93 4.31 6.34 10.97
C HIS A 93 4.79 4.97 10.52
N VAL A 94 3.86 4.07 10.24
CA VAL A 94 4.14 2.72 9.73
C VAL A 94 3.36 2.48 8.44
N ALA A 95 4.06 2.20 7.35
CA ALA A 95 3.50 1.70 6.10
C ALA A 95 3.77 0.20 6.01
N ALA A 96 2.73 -0.64 5.89
CA ALA A 96 2.91 -2.09 6.00
C ALA A 96 2.01 -2.90 5.08
N GLY A 97 2.57 -3.94 4.47
CA GLY A 97 1.85 -4.85 3.57
C GLY A 97 0.94 -5.82 4.31
N ILE A 98 -0.31 -5.93 3.86
CA ILE A 98 -1.34 -6.78 4.47
C ILE A 98 -2.16 -7.53 3.41
N CYS A 99 -2.55 -8.76 3.72
CA CYS A 99 -3.61 -9.46 3.00
C CYS A 99 -4.97 -8.93 3.48
N GLU A 100 -5.54 -7.99 2.75
CA GLU A 100 -6.82 -7.35 3.10
C GLU A 100 -8.01 -8.19 2.60
N ARG A 101 -9.07 -8.25 3.41
CA ARG A 101 -10.37 -8.82 3.05
C ARG A 101 -11.44 -7.74 3.00
N ALA A 102 -12.12 -7.62 1.86
CA ALA A 102 -13.35 -6.85 1.74
C ALA A 102 -14.45 -7.72 1.10
N GLY A 103 -15.38 -8.18 1.94
CA GLY A 103 -16.36 -9.20 1.55
C GLY A 103 -15.66 -10.48 1.09
N ALA A 104 -16.01 -10.95 -0.11
CA ALA A 104 -15.38 -12.12 -0.73
C ALA A 104 -14.05 -11.79 -1.43
N CYS A 105 -13.67 -10.52 -1.57
CA CYS A 105 -12.45 -10.13 -2.27
C CYS A 105 -11.25 -10.09 -1.32
N LEU A 106 -10.11 -10.60 -1.80
CA LEU A 106 -8.82 -10.57 -1.11
C LEU A 106 -7.89 -9.64 -1.87
N TYR A 107 -7.22 -8.72 -1.21
CA TYR A 107 -6.32 -7.75 -1.84
C TYR A 107 -4.92 -7.84 -1.26
N ASN A 108 -3.95 -7.67 -2.14
CA ASN A 108 -2.62 -7.25 -1.73
C ASN A 108 -2.68 -5.76 -1.44
N ALA A 109 -2.57 -5.37 -0.17
CA ALA A 109 -2.70 -3.99 0.24
C ALA A 109 -1.50 -3.53 1.07
N ALA A 110 -1.33 -2.22 1.17
CA ALA A 110 -0.47 -1.56 2.12
C ALA A 110 -1.30 -0.57 2.94
N VAL A 111 -1.24 -0.69 4.27
CA VAL A 111 -1.87 0.26 5.18
C VAL A 111 -0.87 1.31 5.61
N LEU A 112 -1.36 2.50 5.90
CA LEU A 112 -0.61 3.56 6.57
C LEU A 112 -1.30 3.86 7.91
N VAL A 113 -0.54 3.71 8.99
CA VAL A 113 -0.95 4.10 10.35
C VAL A 113 0.06 5.11 10.89
N GLY A 114 -0.39 5.99 11.78
CA GLY A 114 0.42 7.02 12.41
C GLY A 114 0.06 7.22 13.87
N PRO A 115 0.60 8.28 14.50
CA PRO A 115 0.39 8.54 15.92
C PRO A 115 -1.08 8.77 16.32
N GLU A 116 -1.91 9.19 15.36
CA GLU A 116 -3.35 9.44 15.53
C GLU A 116 -4.21 8.22 15.13
N GLY A 117 -3.59 7.09 14.77
CA GLY A 117 -4.27 5.87 14.36
C GLY A 117 -4.19 5.59 12.85
N TYR A 118 -5.23 4.98 12.30
CA TYR A 118 -5.29 4.60 10.88
C TYR A 118 -5.46 5.82 9.96
N ILE A 119 -4.65 5.88 8.90
CA ILE A 119 -4.66 6.99 7.92
C ILE A 119 -5.28 6.55 6.59
N GLY A 120 -4.89 5.38 6.08
CA GLY A 120 -5.37 4.94 4.77
C GLY A 120 -4.85 3.58 4.32
N THR A 121 -5.39 3.09 3.19
CA THR A 121 -5.02 1.82 2.57
C THR A 121 -4.85 1.99 1.07
N PHE A 122 -3.78 1.40 0.54
CA PHE A 122 -3.52 1.30 -0.89
C PHE A 122 -3.61 -0.17 -1.31
N ARG A 123 -4.40 -0.48 -2.35
CA ARG A 123 -4.46 -1.83 -2.93
C ARG A 123 -3.58 -1.89 -4.18
N LYS A 124 -2.88 -3.01 -4.35
CA LYS A 124 -2.03 -3.26 -5.52
C LYS A 124 -2.89 -3.25 -6.79
N VAL A 125 -2.46 -2.47 -7.78
CA VAL A 125 -3.16 -2.35 -9.07
C VAL A 125 -2.71 -3.44 -10.04
N HIS A 126 -1.40 -3.65 -10.14
CA HIS A 126 -0.80 -4.64 -11.04
C HIS A 126 -0.33 -5.86 -10.24
N LEU A 127 -1.05 -6.97 -10.38
CA LEU A 127 -0.70 -8.21 -9.69
C LEU A 127 0.45 -8.91 -10.40
N TRP A 128 1.30 -9.54 -9.59
CA TRP A 128 2.33 -10.43 -10.13
C TRP A 128 1.71 -11.82 -10.36
N GLY A 129 2.04 -12.44 -11.49
CA GLY A 129 1.55 -13.79 -11.81
C GLY A 129 0.03 -13.87 -12.02
N GLU A 130 -0.55 -12.92 -12.77
CA GLU A 130 -1.99 -12.85 -13.07
C GLU A 130 -2.60 -14.24 -13.31
N GLY A 131 -3.60 -14.61 -12.50
CA GLY A 131 -4.30 -15.91 -12.53
C GLY A 131 -3.73 -17.01 -11.63
N LYS A 132 -2.56 -16.83 -11.00
CA LYS A 132 -1.95 -17.84 -10.12
C LYS A 132 -2.10 -17.57 -8.62
N MET A 133 -2.41 -16.33 -8.23
CA MET A 133 -2.63 -15.95 -6.85
C MET A 133 -4.12 -15.73 -6.56
N PRO A 134 -4.59 -16.07 -5.35
CA PRO A 134 -6.00 -15.88 -4.97
C PRO A 134 -6.35 -14.41 -4.65
N LEU A 135 -5.58 -13.44 -5.17
CA LEU A 135 -5.70 -12.01 -4.89
C LEU A 135 -6.41 -11.26 -6.02
N THR A 136 -7.08 -10.19 -5.65
CA THR A 136 -7.91 -9.35 -6.51
C THR A 136 -7.12 -8.10 -6.87
N SER A 137 -7.01 -7.76 -8.16
CA SER A 137 -6.42 -6.50 -8.61
C SER A 137 -7.37 -5.36 -8.29
N SER A 138 -6.83 -4.23 -7.81
CA SER A 138 -7.63 -3.01 -7.68
C SER A 138 -7.66 -2.21 -8.99
N ALA A 139 -8.74 -1.45 -9.19
CA ALA A 139 -8.77 -0.45 -10.26
C ALA A 139 -7.67 0.60 -10.01
N PRO A 140 -7.05 1.15 -11.07
CA PRO A 140 -6.09 2.22 -10.90
C PRO A 140 -6.74 3.39 -10.17
N ILE A 141 -6.00 4.02 -9.25
CA ILE A 141 -6.41 5.28 -8.63
C ILE A 141 -6.44 6.32 -9.74
N VAL A 142 -7.62 6.56 -10.32
CA VAL A 142 -7.89 7.79 -11.05
C VAL A 142 -8.05 8.85 -9.97
N ALA A 143 -7.10 9.78 -9.87
CA ALA A 143 -7.21 10.89 -8.94
C ALA A 143 -8.60 11.53 -9.10
N ALA A 144 -9.47 11.33 -8.11
CA ALA A 144 -10.71 12.08 -8.02
C ALA A 144 -10.27 13.54 -7.92
N ARG A 145 -10.62 14.34 -8.94
CA ARG A 145 -10.39 15.79 -8.92
C ARG A 145 -10.91 16.28 -7.57
N SER A 146 -10.10 17.08 -6.87
CA SER A 146 -10.52 17.66 -5.60
C SER A 146 -11.88 18.30 -5.78
N ALA A 147 -12.82 17.97 -4.90
CA ALA A 147 -14.07 18.70 -4.79
C ALA A 147 -13.76 20.08 -4.21
N THR A 148 -13.27 20.98 -5.07
CA THR A 148 -13.11 22.39 -4.76
C THR A 148 -14.07 23.15 -5.66
N SER A 149 -15.30 23.37 -5.18
CA SER A 149 -16.11 24.57 -5.41
C SER A 149 -17.58 24.27 -5.07
N LEU A 150 -17.98 24.74 -3.88
CA LEU A 150 -19.30 25.34 -3.72
C LEU A 150 -19.20 26.80 -4.22
N LEU A 151 -20.25 27.24 -4.92
CA LEU A 151 -20.63 28.62 -5.24
C LEU A 151 -19.81 29.35 -6.33
N SER A 152 -20.32 29.32 -7.58
CA SER A 152 -20.90 30.52 -8.22
C SER A 152 -21.47 30.15 -9.59
N GLY A 153 -22.63 30.72 -9.90
CA GLY A 153 -23.42 30.38 -11.06
C GLY A 153 -22.77 30.78 -12.39
N ARG A 154 -22.91 29.90 -13.38
CA ARG A 154 -23.54 30.18 -14.68
C ARG A 154 -23.37 28.93 -15.53
N ALA A 155 -24.51 28.36 -15.91
CA ALA A 155 -24.58 27.51 -17.07
C ALA A 155 -24.09 28.30 -18.30
N SER A 156 -23.18 27.74 -19.07
CA SER A 156 -23.35 27.55 -20.52
C SER A 156 -22.04 27.16 -21.20
N LEU A 157 -22.18 26.20 -22.11
CA LEU A 157 -21.38 25.95 -23.32
C LEU A 157 -19.92 25.54 -23.07
N TRP A 158 -19.55 24.32 -23.50
CA TRP A 158 -18.53 24.10 -24.53
C TRP A 158 -18.48 22.61 -24.90
N GLY A 159 -18.98 22.35 -26.12
CA GLY A 159 -18.65 21.28 -27.08
C GLY A 159 -18.14 19.92 -26.60
N ARG A 160 -18.97 18.90 -26.82
CA ARG A 160 -18.53 17.52 -27.07
C ARG A 160 -17.54 17.49 -28.23
N ARG A 161 -16.30 17.07 -27.98
CA ARG A 161 -15.44 16.42 -28.99
C ARG A 161 -14.88 15.14 -28.37
N ALA A 162 -15.44 14.01 -28.80
CA ALA A 162 -14.89 12.69 -28.55
C ALA A 162 -13.58 12.57 -29.34
N GLY A 163 -12.44 12.68 -28.66
CA GLY A 163 -11.14 12.34 -29.19
C GLY A 163 -10.99 10.83 -29.24
N ARG A 164 -10.99 10.28 -30.44
CA ARG A 164 -10.70 8.89 -30.76
C ARG A 164 -9.24 8.59 -30.38
N TRP A 165 -9.01 7.67 -29.44
CA TRP A 165 -7.66 7.15 -29.16
C TRP A 165 -7.23 6.24 -30.33
N PRO A 166 -5.96 6.27 -30.76
CA PRO A 166 -5.47 5.35 -31.78
C PRO A 166 -5.43 3.91 -31.25
N ASP A 167 -5.78 2.96 -32.12
CA ASP A 167 -5.86 1.53 -31.81
C ASP A 167 -4.52 0.98 -31.29
N ARG A 168 -4.64 0.12 -30.27
CA ARG A 168 -3.52 -0.64 -29.69
C ARG A 168 -3.00 -1.64 -30.73
N PRO A 169 -1.70 -1.70 -31.04
CA PRO A 169 -1.19 -2.74 -31.92
C PRO A 169 -1.35 -4.13 -31.27
N PRO A 170 -1.64 -5.18 -32.07
CA PRO A 170 -1.87 -6.52 -31.54
C PRO A 170 -0.60 -7.11 -30.90
N ALA A 171 -0.81 -7.92 -29.87
CA ALA A 171 0.24 -8.53 -29.07
C ALA A 171 1.18 -9.39 -29.94
N ALA A 172 2.49 -9.08 -29.88
CA ALA A 172 3.52 -9.89 -30.50
C ALA A 172 3.57 -11.28 -29.84
N GLN A 173 3.32 -12.30 -30.65
CA GLN A 173 3.44 -13.72 -30.33
C GLN A 173 4.91 -14.04 -30.00
N LYS A 174 5.26 -14.23 -28.72
CA LYS A 174 6.58 -14.71 -28.33
C LYS A 174 6.69 -16.21 -28.63
N LYS A 175 7.48 -16.52 -29.66
CA LYS A 175 7.86 -17.89 -30.03
C LYS A 175 8.60 -18.57 -28.88
N SER A 176 8.20 -19.82 -28.64
CA SER A 176 8.93 -20.85 -27.91
C SER A 176 10.42 -20.84 -28.27
N PHE A 177 11.28 -20.81 -27.26
CA PHE A 177 12.65 -21.30 -27.39
C PHE A 177 12.93 -22.25 -26.23
N MET A 178 12.93 -23.54 -26.56
CA MET A 178 13.32 -24.65 -25.70
C MET A 178 14.65 -25.18 -26.27
N ARG A 179 15.56 -25.58 -25.36
CA ARG A 179 16.83 -26.32 -25.56
C ARG A 179 18.08 -25.47 -25.87
N ARG A 180 18.94 -25.31 -24.87
CA ARG A 180 20.05 -26.24 -24.63
C ARG A 180 20.44 -26.22 -23.16
#